data_AF-A0A0A0JTT0-F1
#
_entry.id   AF-A0A0A0JTT0-F1
#
_cell.length_a   1.000
_cell.length_b   1.000
_cell.length_c   1.000
_cell.angle_alpha   90.00
_cell.angle_beta   90.00
_cell.angle_gamma   90.00
#
_symmetry.space_group_name_H-M   'P 1'
#
loop_
_entity.id
_entity.type
_entity.pdbx_description
1 polymer ?
#
loop_
_entity_poly.entity_id
_entity_poly.type
_entity_poly.pdbx_seq_one_letter_code
_entity_poly.pdbx_strand_id
1 'polypeptide(L)'
;MEKGAELKAALDRCATLGAPGPENARLWLEIRDCVCTRGCVDVVPYGSARPVTVTDDYAGEELLAAMEWLIKNEDTARTLGPESLFAHISSQAKRSAKGSGRAARNDQLHGMTDVPAGAPVRFVELDAPKDES
;
A
#
# COMPACT_ATOMS: atom_id res chain seq x y z
N MET A 1 15.80 -11.29 3.23
CA MET A 1 16.14 -11.31 4.66
C MET A 1 16.76 -9.99 5.12
N GLU A 2 17.66 -9.37 4.35
CA GLU A 2 18.33 -8.09 4.68
C GLU A 2 17.35 -6.92 4.95
N LYS A 3 16.39 -6.67 4.05
CA LYS A 3 15.42 -5.55 4.16
C LYS A 3 14.63 -5.49 5.46
N GLY A 4 14.25 -6.64 6.02
CA GLY A 4 13.50 -6.68 7.29
C GLY A 4 14.37 -6.26 8.46
N ALA A 5 15.65 -6.64 8.45
CA ALA A 5 16.62 -6.26 9.47
C ALA A 5 16.93 -4.75 9.41
N GLU A 6 17.09 -4.19 8.22
CA GLU A 6 17.30 -2.74 8.01
C GLU A 6 16.11 -1.92 8.52
N LEU A 7 14.89 -2.34 8.17
CA LEU A 7 13.66 -1.72 8.66
C LEU A 7 13.55 -1.80 10.18
N LYS A 8 13.83 -2.97 10.79
CA LYS A 8 13.79 -3.13 12.25
C LYS A 8 14.82 -2.24 12.93
N ALA A 9 16.05 -2.20 12.42
CA ALA A 9 17.10 -1.34 12.94
C ALA A 9 16.75 0.15 12.83
N ALA A 10 16.09 0.58 11.75
CA ALA A 10 15.62 1.94 11.59
C ALA A 10 14.51 2.30 12.60
N LEU A 11 13.56 1.37 12.82
CA LEU A 11 12.51 1.52 13.82
C LEU A 11 13.09 1.62 15.24
N ASP A 12 14.06 0.79 15.57
CA ASP A 12 14.67 0.74 16.90
C ASP A 12 15.53 1.96 17.24
N ARG A 13 16.05 2.65 16.22
CA ARG A 13 16.75 3.94 16.39
C ARG A 13 15.82 5.10 16.70
N CYS A 14 14.53 4.99 16.34
CA CYS A 14 13.57 6.03 16.65
C CYS A 14 13.20 5.96 18.13
N ALA A 15 13.34 7.06 18.87
CA ALA A 15 12.89 7.12 20.26
C ALA A 15 11.35 7.12 20.37
N THR A 16 10.68 7.87 19.48
CA THR A 16 9.23 7.86 19.29
C THR A 16 8.91 8.15 17.83
N LEU A 17 7.84 7.55 17.31
CA LEU A 17 7.38 7.84 15.96
C LEU A 17 6.51 9.09 15.87
N GLY A 18 6.04 9.60 17.00
CA GLY A 18 5.16 10.77 17.08
C GLY A 18 5.86 12.13 17.01
N ALA A 19 7.19 12.16 17.17
CA ALA A 19 7.97 13.40 17.11
C ALA A 19 8.82 13.47 15.83
N PRO A 20 8.92 14.66 15.20
CA PRO A 20 9.82 14.85 14.07
C PRO A 20 11.29 14.74 14.53
N GLY A 21 12.12 14.10 13.72
CA GLY A 21 13.55 13.91 14.00
C GLY A 21 14.28 13.22 12.83
N PRO A 22 15.62 13.28 12.79
CA PRO A 22 16.41 12.68 11.71
C PRO A 22 16.25 11.16 11.65
N GLU A 23 16.06 10.49 12.78
CA GLU A 23 15.81 9.05 12.86
C GLU A 23 14.45 8.69 12.25
N ASN A 24 13.43 9.51 12.54
CA ASN A 24 12.10 9.37 11.94
C ASN A 24 12.21 9.53 10.42
N ALA A 25 12.86 10.60 9.93
CA ALA A 25 13.09 10.80 8.50
C ALA A 25 13.84 9.62 7.85
N ARG A 26 14.81 9.01 8.56
CA ARG A 26 15.49 7.81 8.08
C ARG A 26 14.53 6.64 7.97
N LEU A 27 13.65 6.42 8.93
CA LEU A 27 12.64 5.36 8.88
C LEU A 27 11.70 5.52 7.67
N TRP A 28 11.25 6.74 7.35
CA TRP A 28 10.46 7.02 6.14
C TRP A 28 11.19 6.57 4.86
N LEU A 29 12.48 6.87 4.75
CA LEU A 29 13.29 6.47 3.60
C LEU A 29 13.47 4.95 3.51
N GLU A 30 13.71 4.29 4.65
CA GLU A 30 13.85 2.83 4.68
C GLU A 30 12.55 2.12 4.28
N ILE A 31 11.39 2.64 4.68
CA ILE A 31 10.09 2.10 4.26
C ILE A 31 9.91 2.29 2.76
N ARG A 32 10.19 3.50 2.24
CA ARG A 32 10.14 3.76 0.80
C ARG A 32 11.02 2.79 0.01
N ASP A 33 12.20 2.47 0.52
CA ASP A 33 13.17 1.65 -0.20
C ASP A 33 12.93 0.14 -0.07
N CYS A 34 12.46 -0.30 1.09
CA CYS A 34 12.27 -1.71 1.37
C CYS A 34 10.87 -2.21 1.01
N VAL A 35 9.84 -1.40 1.27
CA VAL A 35 8.43 -1.82 1.27
C VAL A 35 7.71 -1.38 0.00
N CYS A 36 7.90 -0.13 -0.40
CA CYS A 36 7.16 0.46 -1.50
C CYS A 36 7.52 -0.18 -2.85
N THR A 37 6.54 -0.19 -3.74
CA THR A 37 6.61 -0.69 -5.10
C THR A 37 7.48 0.23 -5.95
N ARG A 38 8.42 -0.35 -6.71
CA ARG A 38 9.36 0.36 -7.60
C ARG A 38 9.20 0.00 -9.08
N GLY A 39 8.15 -0.74 -9.40
CA GLY A 39 7.88 -1.30 -10.72
C GLY A 39 6.41 -1.67 -10.77
N CYS A 40 6.07 -2.89 -11.18
CA CYS A 40 4.70 -3.39 -11.10
C CYS A 40 4.59 -4.63 -10.21
N VAL A 41 3.47 -4.73 -9.48
CA VAL A 41 3.13 -5.91 -8.70
C VAL A 41 1.62 -6.10 -8.67
N ASP A 42 1.17 -7.34 -8.84
CA ASP A 42 -0.24 -7.68 -8.68
C ASP A 42 -0.55 -7.92 -7.19
N VAL A 43 -1.55 -7.20 -6.69
CA VAL A 43 -1.98 -7.24 -5.30
C VAL A 43 -3.46 -7.56 -5.25
N VAL A 44 -3.88 -8.40 -4.32
CA VAL A 44 -5.31 -8.59 -3.99
C VAL A 44 -5.65 -7.67 -2.80
N PRO A 45 -6.41 -6.57 -3.01
CA PRO A 45 -6.77 -5.64 -1.95
C PRO A 45 -7.67 -6.30 -0.92
N TYR A 46 -7.64 -5.80 0.31
CA TYR A 46 -8.54 -6.26 1.37
C TYR A 46 -10.01 -6.08 0.98
N GLY A 47 -10.78 -7.16 1.04
CA GLY A 47 -12.18 -7.21 0.62
C GLY A 47 -12.40 -7.41 -0.88
N SER A 48 -11.34 -7.69 -1.66
CA SER A 48 -11.44 -8.08 -3.08
C SER A 48 -11.08 -9.56 -3.27
N ALA A 49 -11.70 -10.19 -4.27
CA ALA A 49 -11.32 -11.52 -4.77
C ALA A 49 -10.46 -11.45 -6.05
N ARG A 50 -10.27 -10.24 -6.62
CA ARG A 50 -9.52 -10.03 -7.85
C ARG A 50 -8.23 -9.23 -7.59
N PRO A 51 -7.11 -9.61 -8.24
CA PRO A 51 -5.90 -8.82 -8.20
C PRO A 51 -6.08 -7.51 -8.97
N VAL A 52 -5.32 -6.50 -8.57
CA VAL A 52 -5.10 -5.26 -9.31
C VAL A 52 -3.60 -5.03 -9.44
N THR A 53 -3.19 -4.47 -10.56
CA THR A 53 -1.81 -4.10 -10.79
C THR A 53 -1.52 -2.78 -10.10
N VAL A 54 -0.51 -2.79 -9.23
CA VAL A 54 0.02 -1.61 -8.55
C VAL A 54 1.35 -1.25 -9.21
N THR A 55 1.48 -0.01 -9.67
CA THR A 55 2.73 0.58 -10.18
C THR A 55 3.45 1.40 -9.09
N ASP A 56 4.62 1.93 -9.42
CA ASP A 56 5.37 2.87 -8.58
C ASP A 56 4.65 4.21 -8.37
N ASP A 57 3.69 4.56 -9.21
CA ASP A 57 2.80 5.73 -9.03
C ASP A 57 2.09 5.70 -7.66
N TYR A 58 1.82 4.50 -7.14
CA TYR A 58 1.15 4.32 -5.83
C TYR A 58 2.11 4.22 -4.65
N ALA A 59 3.43 4.39 -4.85
CA ALA A 59 4.41 4.31 -3.77
C ALA A 59 4.16 5.34 -2.65
N GLY A 60 3.57 6.49 -2.97
CA GLY A 60 3.16 7.50 -2.00
C GLY A 60 2.07 6.98 -1.05
N GLU A 61 1.03 6.35 -1.60
CA GLU A 61 -0.06 5.74 -0.83
C GLU A 61 0.46 4.63 0.09
N GLU A 62 1.38 3.81 -0.42
CA GLU A 62 2.02 2.74 0.36
C GLU A 62 2.81 3.29 1.54
N LEU A 63 3.59 4.35 1.31
CA LEU A 63 4.41 4.98 2.34
C LEU A 63 3.54 5.59 3.44
N LEU A 64 2.47 6.30 3.06
CA LEU A 64 1.52 6.88 4.01
C LEU A 64 0.80 5.80 4.81
N ALA A 65 0.28 4.76 4.16
CA ALA A 65 -0.41 3.66 4.83
C ALA A 65 0.51 2.90 5.80
N ALA A 66 1.78 2.66 5.41
CA ALA A 66 2.78 2.05 6.25
C ALA A 66 3.09 2.89 7.50
N MET A 67 3.38 4.18 7.32
CA MET A 67 3.71 5.09 8.42
C MET A 67 2.53 5.32 9.36
N GLU A 68 1.33 5.47 8.83
CA GLU A 68 0.13 5.62 9.65
C GLU A 68 -0.08 4.38 10.54
N TRP A 69 0.09 3.18 9.97
CA TRP A 69 0.00 1.95 10.75
C TRP A 69 1.08 1.87 11.83
N LEU A 70 2.33 2.21 11.50
CA LEU A 70 3.44 2.21 12.45
C LEU A 70 3.21 3.16 13.62
N ILE A 71 2.82 4.41 13.34
CA ILE A 71 2.55 5.41 14.38
C ILE A 71 1.41 4.93 15.29
N LYS A 72 0.35 4.37 14.71
CA LYS A 72 -0.81 3.88 15.48
C LYS A 72 -0.50 2.62 16.30
N ASN A 73 0.46 1.80 15.88
CA ASN A 73 0.74 0.50 16.46
C ASN A 73 2.21 0.38 16.90
N GLU A 74 2.81 1.49 17.37
CA GLU A 74 4.24 1.56 17.66
C GLU A 74 4.72 0.45 18.60
N ASP A 75 4.02 0.25 19.72
CA ASP A 75 4.34 -0.79 20.70
C ASP A 75 4.34 -2.19 20.06
N THR A 76 3.27 -2.53 19.33
CA THR A 76 3.17 -3.80 18.62
C THR A 76 4.30 -3.94 17.60
N ALA A 77 4.56 -2.91 16.79
CA ALA A 77 5.58 -2.93 15.76
C ALA A 77 6.99 -3.19 16.34
N ARG A 78 7.30 -2.62 17.51
CA ARG A 78 8.59 -2.81 18.19
C ARG A 78 8.80 -4.24 18.71
N THR A 79 7.73 -4.94 19.05
CA THR A 79 7.80 -6.35 19.52
C THR A 79 7.96 -7.36 18.39
N LEU A 80 7.66 -6.97 17.15
CA LEU A 80 7.76 -7.87 16.00
C LEU A 80 9.22 -8.14 15.63
N GLY A 81 9.50 -9.39 15.29
CA GLY A 81 10.77 -9.76 14.65
C GLY A 81 10.90 -9.12 13.25
N PRO A 82 12.12 -9.00 12.71
CA PRO A 82 12.39 -8.32 11.44
C PRO A 82 11.52 -8.78 10.25
N GLU A 83 11.37 -10.09 10.09
CA GLU A 83 10.59 -10.66 8.98
C GLU A 83 9.08 -10.41 9.15
N SER A 84 8.58 -10.63 10.37
CA SER A 84 7.17 -10.38 10.71
C SER A 84 6.82 -8.91 10.55
N LEU A 85 7.71 -8.01 10.96
CA LEU A 85 7.56 -6.56 10.77
C LEU A 85 7.48 -6.24 9.28
N PHE A 86 8.46 -6.69 8.48
CA PHE A 86 8.48 -6.42 7.05
C PHE A 86 7.22 -6.94 6.34
N ALA A 87 6.78 -8.16 6.66
CA ALA A 87 5.58 -8.75 6.09
C ALA A 87 4.32 -7.98 6.49
N HIS A 88 4.21 -7.56 7.76
CA HIS A 88 3.09 -6.74 8.22
C HIS A 88 3.05 -5.39 7.51
N ILE A 89 4.16 -4.65 7.51
CA ILE A 89 4.21 -3.34 6.86
C ILE A 89 3.92 -3.44 5.37
N SER A 90 4.48 -4.44 4.67
CA SER A 90 4.18 -4.70 3.26
C SER A 90 2.70 -4.99 3.02
N SER A 91 2.06 -5.76 3.91
CA SER A 91 0.63 -6.02 3.82
C SER A 91 -0.20 -4.76 4.07
N GLN A 92 0.17 -3.92 5.03
CA GLN A 92 -0.55 -2.68 5.32
C GLN A 92 -0.41 -1.66 4.18
N ALA A 93 0.80 -1.50 3.65
CA ALA A 93 1.11 -0.64 2.53
C ALA A 93 0.30 -0.99 1.28
N LYS A 94 0.18 -2.28 0.96
CA LYS A 94 -0.38 -2.73 -0.33
C LYS A 94 -1.86 -3.13 -0.26
N ARG A 95 -2.27 -3.79 0.81
CA ARG A 95 -3.55 -4.50 0.87
C ARG A 95 -4.58 -3.86 1.78
N SER A 96 -4.20 -2.95 2.67
CA SER A 96 -5.12 -2.39 3.66
C SER A 96 -6.23 -1.53 3.05
N ALA A 97 -7.13 -1.05 3.91
CA ALA A 97 -8.16 -0.08 3.51
C ALA A 97 -7.59 1.24 2.96
N LYS A 98 -6.31 1.54 3.24
CA LYS A 98 -5.60 2.74 2.79
C LYS A 98 -4.41 2.40 1.88
N GLY A 99 -4.24 1.13 1.50
CA GLY A 99 -3.09 0.69 0.72
C GLY A 99 -3.26 0.91 -0.77
N SER A 100 -2.15 0.81 -1.51
CA SER A 100 -2.09 1.03 -2.96
C SER A 100 -3.06 0.17 -3.77
N GLY A 101 -3.34 -1.06 -3.34
CA GLY A 101 -4.31 -1.92 -4.02
C GLY A 101 -5.73 -1.33 -4.05
N ARG A 102 -6.12 -0.53 -3.05
CA ARG A 102 -7.41 0.17 -3.09
C ARG A 102 -7.35 1.42 -3.96
N ALA A 103 -6.26 2.17 -3.90
CA ALA A 103 -6.06 3.32 -4.78
C ALA A 103 -6.13 2.89 -6.26
N ALA A 104 -5.35 1.87 -6.64
CA ALA A 104 -5.37 1.31 -8.00
C ALA A 104 -6.74 0.79 -8.42
N ARG A 105 -7.48 0.15 -7.50
CA ARG A 105 -8.86 -0.28 -7.78
C ARG A 105 -9.80 0.90 -8.01
N ASN A 106 -9.68 1.96 -7.23
CA ASN A 106 -10.51 3.16 -7.40
C ASN A 106 -10.22 3.87 -8.71
N ASP A 107 -8.95 3.93 -9.13
CA ASP A 107 -8.58 4.49 -10.43
C ASP A 107 -9.18 3.68 -11.57
N GLN A 108 -9.16 2.34 -11.50
CA GLN A 108 -9.84 1.47 -12.46
C GLN A 108 -11.36 1.69 -12.53
N LEU A 109 -11.97 2.27 -11.49
CA LEU A 109 -13.38 2.61 -11.46
C LEU A 109 -13.68 3.99 -12.08
N HIS A 110 -12.67 4.74 -12.54
CA HIS A 110 -12.81 6.03 -13.23
C HIS A 110 -13.74 7.02 -12.49
N GLY A 111 -13.70 7.05 -11.16
CA GLY A 111 -14.53 7.96 -10.35
C GLY A 111 -15.95 7.47 -10.07
N MET A 112 -16.30 6.22 -10.39
CA MET A 112 -17.55 5.62 -9.93
C MET A 112 -17.57 5.50 -8.40
N THR A 113 -18.52 6.16 -7.76
CA THR A 113 -18.80 6.06 -6.32
C THR A 113 -19.91 5.05 -6.04
N ASP A 114 -20.09 4.67 -4.77
CA ASP A 114 -21.13 3.73 -4.29
C ASP A 114 -21.14 2.34 -4.94
N VAL A 115 -20.04 1.93 -5.59
CA VAL A 115 -19.88 0.54 -6.05
C VAL A 115 -19.57 -0.35 -4.84
N PRO A 116 -20.45 -1.30 -4.47
CA PRO A 116 -20.19 -2.19 -3.35
C PRO A 116 -18.92 -3.02 -3.59
N ALA A 117 -18.16 -3.28 -2.53
CA ALA A 117 -16.97 -4.12 -2.61
C ALA A 117 -17.34 -5.51 -3.19
N GLY A 118 -16.67 -5.91 -4.26
CA GLY A 118 -16.92 -7.18 -4.95
C GLY A 118 -18.01 -7.14 -6.04
N ALA A 119 -18.75 -6.04 -6.19
CA ALA A 119 -19.70 -5.89 -7.29
C ALA A 119 -18.96 -5.81 -8.64
N PRO A 120 -19.42 -6.54 -9.68
CA PRO A 120 -18.83 -6.46 -11.00
C PRO A 120 -19.19 -5.13 -11.67
N VAL A 121 -18.19 -4.41 -12.16
CA VAL A 121 -18.35 -3.22 -13.02
C VAL A 121 -17.92 -3.58 -14.42
N ARG A 122 -18.73 -3.22 -15.42
CA ARG A 122 -18.41 -3.39 -16.84
C ARG A 122 -18.54 -2.05 -17.54
N PHE A 123 -17.44 -1.58 -18.10
CA PHE A 123 -17.46 -0.46 -19.04
C PHE A 123 -17.92 -0.97 -20.40
N VAL A 124 -18.85 -0.25 -21.03
CA VAL A 124 -19.33 -0.51 -22.39
C VAL A 124 -18.89 0.65 -23.27
N GLU A 125 -18.33 0.35 -24.43
CA GLU A 125 -18.03 1.38 -25.43
C GLU A 125 -19.34 1.87 -26.04
N LEU A 126 -19.61 3.17 -25.88
CA LEU A 126 -20.65 3.87 -26.60
C LEU A 126 -20.05 4.24 -27.96
N ASP A 127 -20.28 3.39 -28.95
CA ASP A 127 -20.09 3.59 -30.40
C ASP A 127 -19.39 2.40 -31.06
N ALA A 128 -20.09 1.27 -31.13
CA ALA A 128 -19.91 0.41 -32.30
C ALA A 128 -20.59 1.15 -33.46
N PRO A 129 -19.91 1.45 -34.59
CA PRO A 129 -20.57 2.03 -35.75
C PRO A 129 -21.75 1.12 -36.10
N LYS A 130 -22.95 1.70 -36.16
CA LYS A 130 -24.09 1.00 -36.72
C LYS A 130 -23.73 0.71 -38.17
N ASP A 131 -23.56 -0.56 -38.50
CA ASP A 131 -23.53 -1.00 -39.89
C ASP A 131 -24.85 -0.55 -40.53
N GLU A 132 -24.79 0.55 -41.30
CA GLU A 132 -25.88 0.98 -42.16
C GLU A 132 -25.98 -0.06 -43.29
N SER A 133 -26.96 -0.96 -43.16
CA SER A 133 -27.38 -1.91 -44.20
C SER A 133 -28.34 -1.26 -45.17
#